data_AF-A0A0S8J8Z4-F1
#
_entry.id   AF-A0A0S8J8Z4-F1
#
_cell.length_a   1.000
_cell.length_b   1.000
_cell.length_c   1.000
_cell.angle_alpha   90.00
_cell.angle_beta   90.00
_cell.angle_gamma   90.00
#
_symmetry.space_group_name_H-M   'P 1'
#
loop_
_entity.id
_entity.type
_entity.pdbx_description
1 polymer ?
#
loop_
_entity_poly.entity_id
_entity_poly.type
_entity_poly.pdbx_seq_one_letter_code
_entity_poly.pdbx_strand_id
1 'polypeptide(L)'
;MRKLEKVIFSTCLFLVLIHAIASFFPKERLWGLNLLHYMPFFFRWFLIGLGLLILIPKVNRFVSDSLAKLLAPIENGLKKINTYYKYAVISIVSFLPFWIFRVKTRLLGDGNLRVAEILDGWKFSPTEPLDFYLHAQLSNFLKLDPSTTYAILSCLGGVLFIFFILLLSDLMGEEGQKKLLVFSILATLGANQLFFGYVESYTLMYVTLGGLVLFSLYYLKGRCGFLWPALLFLLSASLHLSAIFLLPSVLYLGVAKKSQEAEAKSKTFSWVNIINMALILLCLSGGFLVLRNLTPQESDLGSFLIFPLGANDFEPPAFDLPFGDPHLDHFGFVLFKQD
;
A
#
# COMPACT_ATOMS: atom_id res chain seq x y z
N MET A 1 -32.55 -4.84 -13.50
CA MET A 1 -31.09 -4.81 -13.29
C MET A 1 -30.40 -5.61 -14.38
N ARG A 2 -29.41 -5.02 -15.04
CA ARG A 2 -28.52 -5.72 -15.99
C ARG A 2 -27.81 -6.87 -15.27
N LYS A 3 -27.35 -7.91 -15.99
CA LYS A 3 -26.66 -9.08 -15.39
C LYS A 3 -25.49 -8.66 -14.48
N LEU A 4 -24.70 -7.69 -14.92
CA LEU A 4 -23.58 -7.15 -14.15
C LEU A 4 -24.01 -6.46 -12.85
N GLU A 5 -25.09 -5.65 -12.89
CA GLU A 5 -25.63 -4.99 -11.70
C GLU A 5 -26.08 -6.00 -10.63
N LYS A 6 -26.69 -7.11 -11.06
CA LYS A 6 -27.08 -8.20 -10.15
C LYS A 6 -25.85 -8.83 -9.49
N VAL A 7 -24.79 -9.07 -10.26
CA VAL A 7 -23.54 -9.64 -9.72
C VAL A 7 -22.93 -8.69 -8.70
N ILE A 8 -22.78 -7.40 -9.04
CA ILE A 8 -22.25 -6.39 -8.11
C ILE A 8 -23.09 -6.32 -6.84
N PHE A 9 -24.42 -6.24 -6.97
CA PHE A 9 -25.33 -6.21 -5.84
C PHE A 9 -25.17 -7.45 -4.94
N SER A 10 -25.18 -8.65 -5.53
CA SER A 10 -25.02 -9.90 -4.78
C SER A 10 -23.66 -9.98 -4.08
N THR A 11 -22.58 -9.55 -4.73
CA THR A 11 -21.25 -9.51 -4.12
C THR A 11 -21.20 -8.53 -2.95
N CYS A 12 -21.70 -7.31 -3.11
CA CYS A 12 -21.72 -6.33 -2.03
C CYS A 12 -22.61 -6.78 -0.86
N LEU A 13 -23.77 -7.38 -1.16
CA LEU A 13 -24.64 -7.97 -0.13
C LEU A 13 -23.92 -9.08 0.63
N PHE A 14 -23.27 -10.00 -0.09
CA PHE A 14 -22.47 -11.07 0.51
C PHE A 14 -21.36 -10.51 1.40
N LEU A 15 -20.64 -9.47 0.95
CA LEU A 15 -19.59 -8.82 1.75
C LEU A 15 -20.14 -8.17 3.03
N VAL A 16 -21.29 -7.48 2.96
CA VAL A 16 -21.91 -6.91 4.16
C VAL A 16 -22.34 -8.01 5.13
N LEU A 17 -22.93 -9.10 4.62
CA LEU A 17 -23.37 -10.22 5.44
C LEU A 17 -22.21 -10.98 6.07
N ILE A 18 -21.11 -11.24 5.34
CA ILE A 18 -19.96 -11.94 5.90
C ILE A 18 -19.28 -11.12 7.00
N HIS A 19 -19.17 -9.79 6.84
CA HIS A 19 -18.67 -8.92 7.90
C HIS A 19 -19.61 -8.87 9.11
N ALA A 20 -20.93 -8.86 8.88
CA ALA A 20 -21.92 -8.92 9.95
C ALA A 20 -21.81 -10.23 10.75
N ILE A 21 -21.77 -11.37 10.07
CA ILE A 21 -21.63 -12.70 10.69
C ILE A 21 -20.29 -12.82 11.40
N ALA A 22 -19.18 -12.49 10.73
CA ALA A 22 -17.84 -12.58 11.29
C ALA A 22 -17.66 -11.71 12.55
N SER A 23 -18.44 -10.63 12.71
CA SER A 23 -18.40 -9.78 13.91
C SER A 23 -18.77 -10.51 15.22
N PHE A 24 -19.39 -11.69 15.13
CA PHE A 24 -19.72 -12.54 16.28
C PHE A 24 -18.65 -13.58 16.62
N PHE A 25 -17.61 -13.72 15.81
CA PHE A 25 -16.58 -14.74 15.94
C PHE A 25 -15.17 -14.12 16.06
N PRO A 26 -14.83 -13.49 17.21
CA PRO A 26 -13.53 -12.85 17.40
C PRO A 26 -12.35 -13.84 17.40
N LYS A 27 -12.57 -15.07 17.88
CA LYS A 27 -11.52 -16.05 18.14
C LYS A 27 -11.07 -16.85 16.89
N GLU A 28 -11.82 -16.78 15.79
CA GLU A 28 -11.73 -17.74 14.68
C GLU A 28 -10.67 -17.42 13.59
N ARG A 29 -9.57 -16.74 13.93
CA ARG A 29 -8.55 -16.29 12.94
C ARG A 29 -9.17 -15.57 11.72
N LEU A 30 -10.33 -14.93 11.89
CA LEU A 30 -11.06 -14.19 10.85
C LEU A 30 -10.48 -12.79 10.62
N TRP A 31 -9.15 -12.70 10.58
CA TRP A 31 -8.42 -11.44 10.52
C TRP A 31 -8.87 -10.64 9.29
N GLY A 32 -9.31 -9.40 9.52
CA GLY A 32 -9.89 -8.52 8.50
C GLY A 32 -11.41 -8.66 8.31
N LEU A 33 -12.00 -9.86 8.48
CA LEU A 33 -13.45 -10.04 8.35
C LEU A 33 -14.21 -9.64 9.61
N ASN A 34 -13.64 -9.93 10.78
CA ASN A 34 -14.26 -9.65 12.07
C ASN A 34 -13.98 -8.22 12.61
N LEU A 35 -13.54 -7.27 11.77
CA LEU A 35 -13.19 -5.91 12.21
C LEU A 35 -14.33 -5.23 13.00
N LEU A 36 -15.58 -5.45 12.59
CA LEU A 36 -16.76 -4.91 13.24
C LEU A 36 -16.95 -5.44 14.68
N HIS A 37 -16.29 -6.54 15.05
CA HIS A 37 -16.29 -7.06 16.41
C HIS A 37 -15.73 -6.03 17.40
N TYR A 38 -14.66 -5.34 17.03
CA TYR A 38 -13.93 -4.41 17.89
C TYR A 38 -14.60 -3.03 17.99
N MET A 39 -15.73 -2.85 17.32
CA MET A 39 -16.52 -1.61 17.38
C MET A 39 -17.60 -1.69 18.47
N PRO A 40 -17.98 -0.55 19.08
CA PRO A 40 -19.12 -0.50 19.99
C PRO A 40 -20.37 -1.11 19.36
N PHE A 41 -21.18 -1.81 20.15
CA PHE A 41 -22.33 -2.58 19.66
C PHE A 41 -23.28 -1.77 18.76
N PHE A 42 -23.63 -0.55 19.17
CA PHE A 42 -24.48 0.33 18.37
C PHE A 42 -23.82 0.77 17.06
N PHE A 43 -22.52 1.04 17.09
CA PHE A 43 -21.77 1.47 15.91
C PHE A 43 -21.62 0.34 14.88
N ARG A 44 -21.42 -0.90 15.35
CA ARG A 44 -21.43 -2.11 14.51
C ARG A 44 -22.71 -2.20 13.69
N TRP A 45 -23.87 -2.15 14.36
CA TRP A 45 -25.16 -2.26 13.67
C TRP A 45 -25.48 -1.06 12.79
N PHE A 46 -25.03 0.13 13.19
CA PHE A 46 -25.12 1.31 12.35
C PHE A 46 -24.36 1.13 11.03
N LEU A 47 -23.12 0.63 11.06
CA LEU A 47 -22.33 0.39 9.83
C LEU A 47 -22.94 -0.70 8.94
N ILE A 48 -23.43 -1.80 9.53
CA ILE A 48 -24.13 -2.86 8.80
C ILE A 48 -25.39 -2.29 8.14
N GLY A 49 -26.20 -1.55 8.91
CA GLY A 49 -27.41 -0.91 8.43
C GLY A 49 -27.13 0.07 7.30
N LEU A 50 -26.08 0.89 7.42
CA LEU A 50 -25.63 1.81 6.37
C LEU A 50 -25.21 1.06 5.11
N GLY A 51 -24.44 -0.02 5.26
CA GLY A 51 -24.04 -0.89 4.14
C GLY A 51 -25.24 -1.46 3.40
N LEU A 52 -26.21 -2.01 4.12
CA LEU A 52 -27.47 -2.53 3.54
C LEU A 52 -28.30 -1.41 2.89
N LEU A 53 -28.36 -0.23 3.52
CA LEU A 53 -29.12 0.91 3.02
C LEU A 53 -28.56 1.41 1.68
N ILE A 54 -27.25 1.46 1.52
CA ILE A 54 -26.58 1.86 0.26
C ILE A 54 -26.87 0.87 -0.89
N LEU A 55 -27.20 -0.38 -0.59
CA LEU A 55 -27.60 -1.35 -1.60
C LEU A 55 -29.01 -1.10 -2.15
N ILE A 56 -29.84 -0.30 -1.47
CA ILE A 56 -31.17 0.06 -1.95
C ILE A 56 -31.02 1.06 -3.11
N PRO A 57 -31.50 0.76 -4.33
CA PRO A 57 -31.26 1.60 -5.51
C PRO A 57 -31.71 3.05 -5.35
N LYS A 58 -32.80 3.30 -4.62
CA LYS A 58 -33.30 4.66 -4.35
C LYS A 58 -32.32 5.45 -3.49
N VAL A 59 -31.78 4.83 -2.44
CA VAL A 59 -30.79 5.46 -1.56
C VAL A 59 -29.48 5.67 -2.29
N ASN A 60 -29.01 4.67 -3.04
CA ASN A 60 -27.79 4.78 -3.84
C ASN A 60 -27.85 5.95 -4.82
N ARG A 61 -28.96 6.07 -5.58
CA ARG A 61 -29.18 7.21 -6.47
C ARG A 61 -29.21 8.53 -5.72
N PHE A 62 -29.93 8.60 -4.61
CA PHE A 62 -29.98 9.81 -3.79
C PHE A 62 -28.59 10.23 -3.30
N VAL A 63 -27.78 9.28 -2.79
CA VAL A 63 -26.41 9.53 -2.33
C VAL A 63 -25.52 9.96 -3.49
N SER A 64 -25.60 9.27 -4.63
CA SER A 64 -24.82 9.59 -5.83
C SER A 64 -25.16 10.98 -6.38
N ASP A 65 -26.45 11.32 -6.50
CA ASP A 65 -26.92 12.61 -6.97
C ASP A 65 -26.55 13.73 -5.99
N SER A 66 -26.64 13.47 -4.69
CA SER A 66 -26.26 14.44 -3.65
C SER A 66 -24.75 14.70 -3.66
N LEU A 67 -23.94 13.65 -3.79
CA LEU A 67 -22.49 13.77 -3.90
C LEU A 67 -22.09 14.50 -5.19
N ALA A 68 -22.74 14.19 -6.32
CA ALA A 68 -22.51 14.89 -7.58
C ALA A 68 -22.86 16.38 -7.47
N LYS A 69 -23.99 16.73 -6.85
CA LYS A 69 -24.39 18.13 -6.61
C LYS A 69 -23.40 18.86 -5.69
N LEU A 70 -22.92 18.20 -4.64
CA LEU A 70 -21.96 18.77 -3.69
C LEU A 70 -20.58 19.00 -4.34
N LEU A 71 -20.17 18.10 -5.24
CA LEU A 71 -18.89 18.20 -5.93
C LEU A 71 -18.93 19.08 -7.20
N ALA A 72 -20.11 19.33 -7.78
CA ALA A 72 -20.25 20.10 -9.02
C ALA A 72 -19.66 21.53 -8.97
N PRO A 73 -19.82 22.34 -7.90
CA PRO A 73 -19.21 23.65 -7.82
C PRO A 73 -17.68 23.59 -7.85
N ILE A 74 -17.10 22.62 -7.13
CA ILE A 74 -15.66 22.37 -7.08
C ILE A 74 -15.18 21.95 -8.46
N GLU A 75 -15.88 21.03 -9.12
CA GLU A 75 -15.55 20.61 -10.47
C GLU A 75 -15.59 21.79 -11.45
N ASN A 76 -16.65 22.59 -11.43
CA ASN A 76 -16.84 23.74 -12.32
C ASN A 76 -15.78 24.82 -12.11
N GLY A 77 -15.41 25.12 -10.86
CA GLY A 77 -14.35 26.08 -10.54
C GLY A 77 -12.97 25.61 -11.04
N LEU A 78 -12.74 24.30 -11.01
CA LEU A 78 -11.47 23.68 -11.41
C LEU A 78 -11.38 23.35 -12.91
N LYS A 79 -12.46 23.49 -13.70
CA LYS A 79 -12.48 23.16 -15.14
C LYS A 79 -11.45 23.91 -15.98
N LYS A 80 -11.06 25.13 -15.56
CA LYS A 80 -10.09 25.97 -16.28
C LYS A 80 -8.62 25.64 -15.94
N ILE A 81 -8.39 24.85 -14.89
CA ILE A 81 -7.04 24.50 -14.43
C ILE A 81 -6.60 23.24 -15.17
N ASN A 82 -5.34 23.18 -15.57
CA ASN A 82 -4.77 21.97 -16.16
C ASN A 82 -4.90 20.78 -15.19
N THR A 83 -5.41 19.66 -15.71
CA THR A 83 -5.76 18.46 -14.96
C THR A 83 -4.62 17.95 -14.06
N TYR A 84 -3.37 18.02 -14.51
CA TYR A 84 -2.22 17.57 -13.73
C TYR A 84 -1.98 18.44 -12.49
N TYR A 85 -2.13 19.77 -12.61
CA TYR A 85 -2.04 20.67 -11.46
C TYR A 85 -3.19 20.44 -10.48
N LYS A 86 -4.41 20.22 -11.01
CA LYS A 86 -5.56 19.84 -10.18
C LYS A 86 -5.26 18.57 -9.36
N TYR A 87 -4.73 17.53 -10.00
CA TYR A 87 -4.38 16.29 -9.30
C TYR A 87 -3.26 16.50 -8.29
N ALA A 88 -2.23 17.27 -8.62
CA ALA A 88 -1.16 17.60 -7.70
C ALA A 88 -1.69 18.33 -6.45
N VAL A 89 -2.57 19.33 -6.63
CA VAL A 89 -3.18 20.05 -5.50
C VAL A 89 -4.02 19.13 -4.63
N ILE A 90 -4.92 18.32 -5.23
CA ILE A 90 -5.74 17.36 -4.48
C ILE A 90 -4.86 16.39 -3.68
N SER A 91 -3.78 15.93 -4.30
CA SER A 91 -2.81 15.02 -3.67
C SER A 91 -2.07 15.69 -2.52
N ILE A 92 -1.61 16.92 -2.68
CA ILE A 92 -0.93 17.64 -1.59
C ILE A 92 -1.89 17.87 -0.42
N VAL A 93 -3.14 18.24 -0.70
CA VAL A 93 -4.18 18.43 0.32
C VAL A 93 -4.50 17.13 1.05
N SER A 94 -4.35 15.96 0.42
CA SER A 94 -4.57 14.67 1.08
C SER A 94 -3.54 14.34 2.17
N PHE A 95 -2.43 15.07 2.24
CA PHE A 95 -1.50 14.98 3.37
C PHE A 95 -2.22 15.26 4.71
N LEU A 96 -3.15 16.22 4.73
CA LEU A 96 -3.84 16.63 5.95
C LEU A 96 -4.61 15.47 6.62
N PRO A 97 -5.52 14.75 5.95
CA PRO A 97 -6.18 13.61 6.56
C PRO A 97 -5.20 12.49 6.93
N PHE A 98 -4.17 12.21 6.13
CA PHE A 98 -3.15 11.20 6.47
C PHE A 98 -2.43 11.52 7.79
N TRP A 99 -2.08 12.80 7.99
CA TRP A 99 -1.40 13.26 9.18
C TRP A 99 -2.32 13.33 10.40
N ILE A 100 -3.53 13.89 10.25
CA ILE A 100 -4.49 14.07 11.35
C ILE A 100 -4.97 12.71 11.88
N PHE A 101 -5.25 11.76 10.98
CA PHE A 101 -5.72 10.42 11.34
C PHE A 101 -4.59 9.39 11.42
N ARG A 102 -3.36 9.85 11.69
CA ARG A 102 -2.19 8.97 11.80
C ARG A 102 -2.41 7.86 12.84
N VAL A 103 -2.03 6.64 12.47
CA VAL A 103 -2.05 5.47 13.34
C VAL A 103 -1.13 5.73 14.54
N LYS A 104 -1.67 5.60 15.74
CA LYS A 104 -0.92 5.77 17.00
C LYS A 104 -0.40 4.45 17.57
N THR A 105 -1.04 3.34 17.21
CA THR A 105 -0.72 2.01 17.73
C THR A 105 0.22 1.29 16.78
N ARG A 106 1.40 0.88 17.29
CA ARG A 106 2.39 0.07 16.56
C ARG A 106 2.31 -1.42 16.89
N LEU A 107 1.12 -1.87 17.32
CA LEU A 107 0.91 -3.23 17.84
C LEU A 107 0.87 -4.31 16.76
N LEU A 108 0.83 -3.91 15.49
CA LEU A 108 0.81 -4.80 14.35
C LEU A 108 2.15 -4.63 13.62
N GLY A 109 2.78 -5.76 13.28
CA GLY A 109 4.01 -5.81 12.48
C GLY A 109 5.31 -5.49 13.24
N ASP A 110 6.31 -5.04 12.49
CA ASP A 110 7.70 -4.88 12.92
C ASP A 110 8.11 -3.41 13.17
N GLY A 111 7.16 -2.47 13.21
CA GLY A 111 7.47 -1.05 13.33
C GLY A 111 8.29 -0.66 14.58
N ASN A 112 8.07 -1.34 15.71
CA ASN A 112 8.91 -1.13 16.90
C ASN A 112 10.34 -1.66 16.71
N LEU A 113 10.48 -2.80 16.03
CA LEU A 113 11.79 -3.37 15.69
C LEU A 113 12.56 -2.41 14.79
N ARG A 114 11.93 -1.90 13.71
CA ARG A 114 12.58 -0.96 12.79
C ARG A 114 13.05 0.33 13.46
N VAL A 115 12.22 0.87 14.36
CA VAL A 115 12.60 2.05 15.14
C VAL A 115 13.80 1.76 16.03
N ALA A 116 13.80 0.62 16.74
CA ALA A 116 14.90 0.22 17.60
C ALA A 116 16.21 0.02 16.81
N GLU A 117 16.18 -0.69 15.69
CA GLU A 117 17.34 -0.91 14.83
C GLU A 117 17.97 0.43 14.37
N ILE A 118 17.15 1.39 13.92
CA ILE A 118 17.67 2.71 13.51
C ILE A 118 18.28 3.46 14.70
N LEU A 119 17.67 3.38 15.89
CA LEU A 119 18.23 3.99 17.11
C LEU A 119 19.57 3.33 17.50
N ASP A 120 19.71 2.02 17.27
CA ASP A 120 20.94 1.26 17.46
C ASP A 120 21.99 1.53 16.35
N GLY A 121 21.69 2.44 15.42
CA GLY A 121 22.60 2.87 14.37
C GLY A 121 22.63 1.96 13.14
N TRP A 122 21.68 1.04 13.02
CA TRP A 122 21.55 0.18 11.85
C TRP A 122 21.18 1.04 10.63
N LYS A 123 21.68 0.63 9.46
CA LYS A 123 21.45 1.34 8.18
C LYS A 123 20.98 0.44 7.06
N PHE A 124 20.79 -0.84 7.35
CA PHE A 124 20.46 -1.84 6.36
C PHE A 124 19.52 -2.87 6.95
N SER A 125 18.60 -3.33 6.10
CA SER A 125 17.75 -4.47 6.36
C SER A 125 17.67 -5.27 5.06
N PRO A 126 18.02 -6.56 5.06
CA PRO A 126 18.07 -7.36 3.83
C PRO A 126 16.75 -7.42 3.07
N THR A 127 15.61 -7.38 3.77
CA THR A 127 14.26 -7.50 3.19
C THR A 127 13.76 -6.20 2.58
N GLU A 128 14.25 -5.06 3.06
CA GLU A 128 13.81 -3.71 2.65
C GLU A 128 15.00 -2.73 2.55
N PRO A 129 15.99 -3.03 1.70
CA PRO A 129 17.31 -2.42 1.81
C PRO A 129 17.30 -0.93 1.54
N LEU A 130 16.61 -0.48 0.49
CA LEU A 130 16.52 0.95 0.17
C LEU A 130 15.56 1.68 1.11
N ASP A 131 14.42 1.07 1.47
CA ASP A 131 13.44 1.72 2.34
C ASP A 131 14.03 1.99 3.72
N PHE A 132 14.64 0.97 4.34
CA PHE A 132 15.29 1.09 5.65
C PHE A 132 16.45 2.10 5.61
N TYR A 133 17.30 2.04 4.57
CA TYR A 133 18.40 2.99 4.40
C TYR A 133 17.91 4.44 4.31
N LEU A 134 16.85 4.70 3.54
CA LEU A 134 16.26 6.03 3.41
C LEU A 134 15.72 6.55 4.74
N HIS A 135 15.00 5.71 5.50
CA HIS A 135 14.51 6.07 6.82
C HIS A 135 15.65 6.38 7.79
N ALA A 136 16.67 5.51 7.87
CA ALA A 136 17.83 5.71 8.73
C ALA A 136 18.60 6.99 8.37
N GLN A 137 18.86 7.22 7.08
CA GLN A 137 19.56 8.43 6.63
C GLN A 137 18.76 9.70 6.90
N LEU A 138 17.47 9.71 6.58
CA LEU A 138 16.66 10.90 6.75
C LEU A 138 16.46 11.24 8.23
N SER A 139 16.29 10.22 9.08
CA SER A 139 16.21 10.40 10.54
C SER A 139 17.48 11.05 11.09
N ASN A 140 18.65 10.55 10.67
CA ASN A 140 19.94 11.09 11.09
C ASN A 140 20.20 12.50 10.54
N PHE A 141 19.90 12.73 9.25
CA PHE A 141 20.13 14.01 8.59
C PHE A 141 19.26 15.13 9.18
N LEU A 142 17.97 14.85 9.40
CA LEU A 142 17.02 15.82 9.96
C LEU A 142 17.01 15.85 11.50
N LYS A 143 17.76 14.94 12.15
CA LYS A 143 17.74 14.73 13.62
C LYS A 143 16.32 14.49 14.16
N LEU A 144 15.53 13.73 13.41
CA LEU A 144 14.18 13.35 13.80
C LEU A 144 14.19 11.99 14.49
N ASP A 145 13.20 11.75 15.35
CA ASP A 145 12.89 10.42 15.85
C ASP A 145 12.52 9.49 14.67
N PRO A 146 13.05 8.24 14.61
CA PRO A 146 12.81 7.34 13.49
C PRO A 146 11.32 7.10 13.21
N SER A 147 10.48 6.97 14.25
CA SER A 147 9.04 6.81 14.02
C SER A 147 8.40 8.03 13.39
N THR A 148 8.86 9.24 13.74
CA THR A 148 8.40 10.47 13.11
C THR A 148 8.85 10.53 11.65
N THR A 149 10.08 10.10 11.35
CA THR A 149 10.60 9.98 9.99
C THR A 149 9.74 9.03 9.15
N TYR A 150 9.45 7.82 9.66
CA TYR A 150 8.54 6.87 9.02
C TYR A 150 7.16 7.48 8.78
N ALA A 151 6.60 8.14 9.79
CA ALA A 151 5.28 8.73 9.65
C ALA A 151 5.22 9.81 8.56
N ILE A 152 6.24 10.66 8.47
CA ILE A 152 6.33 11.70 7.43
C ILE A 152 6.44 11.05 6.05
N LEU A 153 7.37 10.10 5.87
CA LEU A 153 7.57 9.41 4.59
C LEU A 153 6.33 8.62 4.17
N SER A 154 5.63 7.99 5.12
CA SER A 154 4.36 7.32 4.89
C SER A 154 3.28 8.29 4.39
N CYS A 155 3.09 9.44 5.05
CA CYS A 155 2.10 10.44 4.63
C CYS A 155 2.43 11.05 3.27
N LEU A 156 3.71 11.35 3.01
CA LEU A 156 4.18 11.82 1.70
C LEU A 156 4.03 10.75 0.62
N GLY A 157 4.24 9.48 0.97
CA GLY A 157 3.93 8.35 0.11
C GLY A 157 2.44 8.33 -0.27
N GLY A 158 1.56 8.58 0.70
CA GLY A 158 0.12 8.74 0.48
C GLY A 158 -0.22 9.85 -0.50
N VAL A 159 0.41 11.02 -0.37
CA VAL A 159 0.27 12.13 -1.33
C VAL A 159 0.59 11.65 -2.75
N LEU A 160 1.75 11.03 -2.94
CA LEU A 160 2.17 10.54 -4.26
C LEU A 160 1.25 9.42 -4.78
N PHE A 161 0.77 8.55 -3.90
CA PHE A 161 -0.17 7.50 -4.26
C PHE A 161 -1.53 8.06 -4.70
N ILE A 162 -2.06 9.08 -4.00
CA ILE A 162 -3.29 9.78 -4.40
C ILE A 162 -3.14 10.35 -5.82
N PHE A 163 -1.98 10.92 -6.13
CA PHE A 163 -1.70 11.42 -7.48
C PHE A 163 -1.76 10.30 -8.53
N PHE A 164 -1.15 9.15 -8.26
CA PHE A 164 -1.20 8.00 -9.16
C PHE A 164 -2.60 7.43 -9.35
N ILE A 165 -3.40 7.29 -8.29
CA ILE A 165 -4.77 6.76 -8.44
C ILE A 165 -5.69 7.74 -9.15
N LEU A 166 -5.46 9.06 -9.05
CA LEU A 166 -6.20 10.06 -9.85
C LEU A 166 -5.88 9.93 -11.34
N LEU A 167 -4.60 9.78 -11.69
CA LEU A 167 -4.18 9.50 -13.06
C LEU A 167 -4.73 8.16 -13.58
N LEU A 168 -4.70 7.12 -12.74
CA LEU A 168 -5.22 5.80 -13.08
C LEU A 168 -6.74 5.84 -13.29
N SER A 169 -7.45 6.60 -12.45
CA SER A 169 -8.89 6.81 -12.58
C SER A 169 -9.22 7.51 -13.90
N ASP A 170 -8.45 8.51 -14.29
CA ASP A 170 -8.59 9.20 -15.59
C ASP A 170 -8.28 8.28 -16.77
N LEU A 171 -7.29 7.39 -16.62
CA LEU A 171 -6.88 6.44 -17.63
C LEU A 171 -7.90 5.32 -17.87
N MET A 172 -8.59 4.88 -16.81
CA MET A 172 -9.54 3.76 -16.83
C MET A 172 -11.00 4.19 -16.99
N GLY A 173 -11.37 5.37 -16.49
CA GLY A 173 -12.72 5.89 -16.55
C GLY A 173 -12.94 6.84 -17.74
N GLU A 174 -13.89 6.52 -18.62
CA GLU A 174 -14.25 7.39 -19.75
C GLU A 174 -15.04 8.63 -19.30
N GLU A 175 -15.90 8.45 -18.29
CA GLU A 175 -16.86 9.45 -17.80
C GLU A 175 -16.62 9.77 -16.32
N GLY A 176 -17.07 10.95 -15.86
CA GLY A 176 -16.86 11.40 -14.48
C GLY A 176 -17.31 10.39 -13.41
N GLN A 177 -18.43 9.70 -13.61
CA GLN A 177 -18.92 8.68 -12.68
C GLN A 177 -18.01 7.44 -12.63
N LYS A 178 -17.53 6.96 -13.79
CA LYS A 178 -16.60 5.83 -13.87
C LYS A 178 -15.26 6.18 -13.22
N LYS A 179 -14.75 7.40 -13.45
CA LYS A 179 -13.53 7.92 -12.82
C LYS A 179 -13.67 7.97 -11.30
N LEU A 180 -14.78 8.52 -10.81
CA LEU A 180 -15.06 8.59 -9.37
C LEU A 180 -15.16 7.19 -8.74
N LEU A 181 -15.76 6.22 -9.44
CA LEU A 181 -15.84 4.85 -8.97
C LEU A 181 -14.45 4.21 -8.83
N VAL A 182 -13.61 4.30 -9.87
CA VAL A 182 -12.23 3.76 -9.82
C VAL A 182 -11.44 4.42 -8.69
N PHE A 183 -11.51 5.76 -8.59
CA PHE A 183 -10.86 6.50 -7.51
C PHE A 183 -11.35 6.03 -6.14
N SER A 184 -12.66 5.92 -5.95
CA SER A 184 -13.26 5.54 -4.67
C SER A 184 -12.84 4.14 -4.24
N ILE A 185 -12.83 3.17 -5.17
CA ILE A 185 -12.37 1.81 -4.89
C ILE A 185 -10.90 1.85 -4.44
N LEU A 186 -10.03 2.50 -5.20
CA LEU A 186 -8.59 2.55 -4.90
C LEU A 186 -8.29 3.34 -3.62
N ALA A 187 -8.99 4.45 -3.39
CA ALA A 187 -8.83 5.32 -2.22
C ALA A 187 -9.37 4.70 -0.92
N THR A 188 -10.21 3.66 -1.01
CA THR A 188 -10.80 2.99 0.17
C THR A 188 -10.26 1.58 0.40
N LEU A 189 -9.25 1.14 -0.36
CA LEU A 189 -8.55 -0.11 -0.09
C LEU A 189 -7.91 -0.07 1.32
N GLY A 190 -7.99 -1.17 2.05
CA GLY A 190 -7.41 -1.30 3.39
C GLY A 190 -5.90 -1.00 3.42
N ALA A 191 -5.18 -1.28 2.32
CA ALA A 191 -3.77 -0.96 2.18
C ALA A 191 -3.46 0.54 2.28
N ASN A 192 -4.43 1.44 2.08
CA ASN A 192 -4.20 2.88 2.28
C ASN A 192 -3.98 3.26 3.73
N GLN A 193 -4.27 2.36 4.70
CA GLN A 193 -3.89 2.53 6.10
C GLN A 193 -2.38 2.79 6.25
N LEU A 194 -1.56 2.26 5.34
CA LEU A 194 -0.11 2.46 5.34
C LEU A 194 0.30 3.92 5.22
N PHE A 195 -0.55 4.75 4.62
CA PHE A 195 -0.29 6.17 4.41
C PHE A 195 -0.66 7.05 5.61
N PHE A 196 -1.32 6.48 6.62
CA PHE A 196 -1.66 7.19 7.86
C PHE A 196 -0.51 7.09 8.86
N GLY A 197 0.70 7.44 8.43
CA GLY A 197 1.93 7.43 9.22
C GLY A 197 2.27 6.11 9.88
N TYR A 198 1.89 4.99 9.25
CA TYR A 198 2.17 3.65 9.72
C TYR A 198 3.67 3.35 9.56
N VAL A 199 4.29 2.81 10.61
CA VAL A 199 5.75 2.63 10.71
C VAL A 199 6.12 1.27 10.15
N GLU A 200 6.05 1.08 8.83
CA GLU A 200 6.45 -0.17 8.17
C GLU A 200 7.12 0.03 6.81
N SER A 201 8.03 -0.89 6.48
CA SER A 201 9.01 -0.77 5.39
C SER A 201 8.50 -1.13 3.99
N TYR A 202 7.18 -1.21 3.79
CA TYR A 202 6.56 -1.46 2.48
C TYR A 202 5.65 -0.31 2.02
N THR A 203 5.59 0.80 2.77
CA THR A 203 4.80 1.97 2.38
C THR A 203 5.28 2.55 1.05
N LEU A 204 6.59 2.81 0.91
CA LEU A 204 7.15 3.34 -0.33
C LEU A 204 7.05 2.33 -1.48
N MET A 205 7.24 1.03 -1.20
CA MET A 205 7.02 -0.03 -2.18
C MET A 205 5.59 0.04 -2.74
N TYR A 206 4.58 0.22 -1.88
CA TYR A 206 3.18 0.32 -2.31
C TYR A 206 2.92 1.54 -3.22
N VAL A 207 3.60 2.67 -2.98
CA VAL A 207 3.56 3.84 -3.87
C VAL A 207 4.13 3.49 -5.25
N THR A 208 5.30 2.85 -5.29
CA THR A 208 5.94 2.45 -6.54
C THR A 208 5.16 1.38 -7.29
N LEU A 209 4.44 0.52 -6.58
CA LEU A 209 3.50 -0.44 -7.18
C LEU A 209 2.32 0.28 -7.87
N GLY A 210 1.75 1.30 -7.24
CA GLY A 210 0.72 2.14 -7.87
C GLY A 210 1.24 2.81 -9.14
N GLY A 211 2.46 3.35 -9.10
CA GLY A 211 3.17 3.85 -10.27
C GLY A 211 3.38 2.78 -11.33
N LEU A 212 3.85 1.58 -10.95
CA LEU A 212 4.11 0.47 -11.86
C LEU A 212 2.84 0.08 -12.61
N VAL A 213 1.69 -0.02 -11.94
CA VAL A 213 0.40 -0.31 -12.58
C VAL A 213 0.05 0.79 -13.60
N LEU A 214 0.16 2.07 -13.21
CA LEU A 214 -0.13 3.20 -14.07
C LEU A 214 0.73 3.21 -15.35
N PHE A 215 2.05 3.10 -15.19
CA PHE A 215 2.99 3.16 -16.31
C PHE A 215 2.97 1.89 -17.17
N SER A 216 2.64 0.73 -16.58
CA SER A 216 2.35 -0.48 -17.34
C SER A 216 1.16 -0.29 -18.29
N LEU A 217 0.08 0.33 -17.81
CA LEU A 217 -1.09 0.63 -18.64
C LEU A 217 -0.79 1.70 -19.71
N TYR A 218 -0.01 2.73 -19.37
CA TYR A 218 0.47 3.69 -20.37
C TYR A 218 1.33 3.03 -21.44
N TYR A 219 2.22 2.11 -21.06
CA TYR A 219 3.03 1.34 -22.00
C TYR A 219 2.17 0.49 -22.95
N LEU A 220 1.20 -0.25 -22.42
CA LEU A 220 0.28 -1.07 -23.22
C LEU A 220 -0.58 -0.23 -24.18
N LYS A 221 -0.96 0.99 -23.76
CA LYS A 221 -1.64 1.99 -24.59
C LYS A 221 -0.70 2.79 -25.51
N GLY A 222 0.59 2.48 -25.55
CA GLY A 222 1.57 3.14 -26.42
C GLY A 222 1.93 4.58 -26.02
N ARG A 223 1.60 5.02 -24.80
CA ARG A 223 1.85 6.38 -24.30
C ARG A 223 3.25 6.57 -23.71
N CYS A 224 3.95 5.49 -23.38
CA CYS A 224 5.33 5.55 -22.90
C CYS A 224 6.14 4.29 -23.31
N GLY A 225 7.46 4.34 -23.14
CA GLY A 225 8.35 3.18 -23.35
C GLY A 225 8.36 2.20 -22.18
N PHE A 226 8.93 1.01 -22.40
CA PHE A 226 9.09 -0.05 -21.39
C PHE A 226 10.00 0.36 -20.23
N LEU A 227 10.88 1.36 -20.44
CA LEU A 227 11.80 1.85 -19.41
C LEU A 227 11.08 2.30 -18.13
N TRP A 228 9.90 2.93 -18.24
CA TRP A 228 9.19 3.43 -17.06
C TRP A 228 8.67 2.33 -16.13
N PRO A 229 7.88 1.33 -16.58
CA PRO A 229 7.50 0.23 -15.72
C PRO A 229 8.72 -0.58 -15.24
N ALA A 230 9.77 -0.72 -16.05
CA ALA A 230 11.03 -1.35 -15.64
C ALA A 230 11.70 -0.62 -14.45
N LEU A 231 11.84 0.70 -14.52
CA LEU A 231 12.43 1.51 -13.44
C LEU A 231 11.57 1.46 -12.17
N LEU A 232 10.25 1.46 -12.29
CA LEU A 232 9.36 1.36 -11.14
C LEU A 232 9.40 -0.01 -10.48
N PHE A 233 9.53 -1.08 -11.27
CA PHE A 233 9.78 -2.43 -10.74
C PHE A 233 11.13 -2.50 -10.01
N LEU A 234 12.20 -1.97 -10.62
CA LEU A 234 13.51 -1.88 -9.98
C LEU A 234 13.43 -1.18 -8.63
N LEU A 235 12.79 -0.01 -8.61
CA LEU A 235 12.64 0.77 -7.41
C LEU A 235 11.82 0.02 -6.36
N SER A 236 10.71 -0.61 -6.76
CA SER A 236 9.86 -1.41 -5.86
C SER A 236 10.64 -2.59 -5.25
N ALA A 237 11.41 -3.33 -6.04
CA ALA A 237 12.25 -4.45 -5.57
C ALA A 237 13.42 -3.98 -4.70
N SER A 238 13.93 -2.77 -4.93
CA SER A 238 14.97 -2.16 -4.09
C SER A 238 14.40 -1.70 -2.74
N LEU A 239 13.16 -1.22 -2.73
CA LEU A 239 12.45 -0.80 -1.52
C LEU A 239 12.07 -2.01 -0.66
N HIS A 240 11.58 -3.09 -1.28
CA HIS A 240 11.19 -4.29 -0.57
C HIS A 240 11.30 -5.54 -1.46
N LEU A 241 11.93 -6.60 -0.94
CA LEU A 241 12.28 -7.81 -1.69
C LEU A 241 11.06 -8.56 -2.22
N SER A 242 9.92 -8.50 -1.51
CA SER A 242 8.67 -9.13 -1.95
C SER A 242 8.17 -8.61 -3.30
N ALA A 243 8.58 -7.41 -3.74
CA ALA A 243 8.22 -6.92 -5.06
C ALA A 243 8.81 -7.75 -6.21
N ILE A 244 9.78 -8.65 -5.94
CA ILE A 244 10.26 -9.64 -6.92
C ILE A 244 9.11 -10.53 -7.43
N PHE A 245 8.05 -10.75 -6.64
CA PHE A 245 6.86 -11.50 -7.09
C PHE A 245 6.13 -10.80 -8.27
N LEU A 246 6.46 -9.54 -8.57
CA LEU A 246 5.94 -8.82 -9.73
C LEU A 246 6.76 -9.08 -11.00
N LEU A 247 7.90 -9.76 -10.92
CA LEU A 247 8.75 -10.05 -12.08
C LEU A 247 7.99 -10.73 -13.25
N PRO A 248 7.09 -11.72 -13.02
CA PRO A 248 6.29 -12.29 -14.11
C PRO A 248 5.45 -11.25 -14.85
N SER A 249 4.92 -10.25 -14.15
CA SER A 249 4.14 -9.17 -14.78
C SER A 249 5.00 -8.27 -15.67
N VAL A 250 6.24 -7.98 -15.25
CA VAL A 250 7.18 -7.17 -16.03
C VAL A 250 7.75 -7.94 -17.22
N LEU A 251 8.06 -9.22 -17.03
CA LEU A 251 8.40 -10.16 -18.12
C LEU A 251 7.29 -10.20 -19.17
N TYR A 252 6.04 -10.33 -18.72
CA TYR A 252 4.87 -10.29 -19.59
C TYR A 252 4.81 -8.98 -20.38
N LEU A 253 5.02 -7.81 -19.76
CA LEU A 253 5.04 -6.53 -20.47
C LEU A 253 6.16 -6.44 -21.53
N GLY A 254 7.31 -7.07 -21.27
CA GLY A 254 8.42 -7.12 -22.21
C GLY A 254 8.07 -7.84 -23.53
N VAL A 255 7.16 -8.82 -23.45
CA VAL A 255 6.70 -9.62 -24.61
C VAL A 255 5.29 -9.25 -25.10
N ALA A 256 4.51 -8.55 -24.28
CA ALA A 256 3.14 -8.18 -24.60
C ALA A 256 3.10 -7.23 -25.80
N LYS A 257 2.19 -7.51 -26.73
CA LYS A 257 1.93 -6.64 -27.87
C LYS A 257 1.30 -5.34 -27.40
N LYS A 258 1.83 -4.21 -27.88
CA LYS A 258 1.19 -2.90 -27.74
C LYS A 258 -0.12 -2.90 -28.52
N SER A 259 -1.08 -2.05 -28.14
CA SER A 259 -2.35 -1.92 -28.88
C SER A 259 -2.14 -1.74 -30.40
N GLN A 260 -3.11 -2.18 -31.22
CA GLN A 260 -3.00 -2.20 -32.70
C GLN A 260 -2.61 -0.84 -33.32
N GLU A 261 -3.02 0.28 -32.72
CA GLU A 261 -2.60 1.63 -33.15
C GLU A 261 -1.09 1.88 -32.97
N ALA A 262 -0.46 1.26 -31.98
CA ALA A 262 0.98 1.33 -31.72
C ALA A 262 1.77 0.26 -32.50
N GLU A 263 1.16 -0.88 -32.81
CA GLU A 263 1.76 -1.98 -33.58
C GLU A 263 2.05 -1.54 -35.03
N ALA A 264 1.22 -0.64 -35.59
CA ALA A 264 1.44 -0.04 -36.92
C ALA A 264 2.78 0.72 -37.07
N LYS A 265 3.42 1.13 -35.96
CA LYS A 265 4.71 1.84 -35.97
C LYS A 265 5.90 0.99 -35.51
N SER A 266 5.70 -0.24 -35.07
CA SER A 266 6.72 -1.02 -34.35
C SER A 266 6.73 -2.48 -34.81
N LYS A 267 7.38 -2.77 -35.95
CA LYS A 267 7.49 -4.14 -36.49
C LYS A 267 8.63 -4.99 -35.89
N THR A 268 9.49 -4.43 -35.04
CA THR A 268 10.63 -5.15 -34.49
C THR A 268 10.32 -5.68 -33.09
N PHE A 269 10.33 -7.02 -32.97
CA PHE A 269 10.50 -7.69 -31.69
C PHE A 269 11.79 -7.17 -31.05
N SER A 270 11.66 -6.48 -29.92
CA SER A 270 12.71 -5.58 -29.45
C SER A 270 13.66 -6.31 -28.51
N TRP A 271 14.78 -6.82 -29.04
CA TRP A 271 15.93 -7.27 -28.26
C TRP A 271 16.35 -6.26 -27.18
N VAL A 272 16.05 -4.97 -27.39
CA VAL A 272 16.24 -3.89 -26.42
C VAL A 272 15.49 -4.17 -25.11
N ASN A 273 14.28 -4.74 -25.15
CA ASN A 273 13.55 -5.09 -23.93
C ASN A 273 14.28 -6.18 -23.14
N ILE A 274 14.80 -7.22 -23.81
CA ILE A 274 15.56 -8.29 -23.16
C ILE A 274 16.84 -7.74 -22.53
N ILE A 275 17.57 -6.87 -23.24
CA ILE A 275 18.76 -6.20 -22.72
C ILE A 275 18.40 -5.34 -21.50
N ASN A 276 17.33 -4.56 -21.57
CA ASN A 276 16.85 -3.78 -20.42
C ASN A 276 16.52 -4.68 -19.23
N MET A 277 15.92 -5.85 -19.46
CA MET A 277 15.64 -6.82 -18.39
C MET A 277 16.90 -7.41 -17.77
N ALA A 278 17.92 -7.74 -18.57
CA ALA A 278 19.20 -8.19 -18.03
C ALA A 278 19.89 -7.08 -17.22
N LEU A 279 19.86 -5.84 -17.70
CA LEU A 279 20.38 -4.68 -16.98
C LEU A 279 19.64 -4.44 -15.66
N ILE A 280 18.31 -4.59 -15.64
CA ILE A 280 17.49 -4.52 -14.43
C ILE A 280 18.00 -5.52 -13.38
N LEU A 281 18.13 -6.80 -13.77
CA LEU A 281 18.58 -7.85 -12.84
C LEU A 281 20.01 -7.60 -12.33
N LEU A 282 20.89 -7.12 -13.19
CA LEU A 282 22.25 -6.72 -12.82
C LEU A 282 22.26 -5.53 -11.86
N CYS A 283 21.43 -4.50 -12.09
CA CYS A 283 21.32 -3.36 -11.21
C CYS A 283 20.77 -3.73 -9.83
N LEU A 284 19.75 -4.61 -9.75
CA LEU A 284 19.25 -5.10 -8.46
C LEU A 284 20.33 -5.86 -7.69
N SER A 285 20.98 -6.81 -8.36
CA SER A 285 22.02 -7.65 -7.75
C SER A 285 23.21 -6.80 -7.30
N GLY A 286 23.67 -5.88 -8.16
CA GLY A 286 24.78 -4.98 -7.87
C GLY A 286 24.46 -4.00 -6.75
N GLY A 287 23.29 -3.35 -6.78
CA GLY A 287 22.85 -2.42 -5.74
C GLY A 287 22.72 -3.09 -4.38
N PHE A 288 22.16 -4.30 -4.35
CA PHE A 288 22.07 -5.11 -3.15
C PHE A 288 23.46 -5.43 -2.57
N LEU A 289 24.40 -5.90 -3.40
CA LEU A 289 25.77 -6.22 -2.97
C LEU A 289 26.52 -4.98 -2.48
N VAL A 290 26.35 -3.84 -3.14
CA VAL A 290 26.97 -2.57 -2.72
C VAL A 290 26.44 -2.14 -1.36
N LEU A 291 25.11 -2.12 -1.17
CA LEU A 291 24.51 -1.75 0.11
C LEU A 291 25.01 -2.68 1.22
N ARG A 292 24.94 -4.00 1.01
CA ARG A 292 25.44 -4.99 1.97
C ARG A 292 26.91 -4.76 2.36
N ASN A 293 27.77 -4.46 1.40
CA ASN A 293 29.19 -4.24 1.66
C ASN A 293 29.48 -2.90 2.36
N LEU A 294 28.66 -1.87 2.11
CA LEU A 294 28.79 -0.57 2.78
C LEU A 294 28.26 -0.58 4.22
N THR A 295 27.39 -1.54 4.54
CA THR A 295 26.78 -1.70 5.87
C THR A 295 26.90 -3.15 6.33
N PRO A 296 28.13 -3.62 6.65
CA PRO A 296 28.32 -4.99 7.11
C PRO A 296 27.58 -5.19 8.43
N GLN A 297 26.56 -6.05 8.39
CA GLN A 297 25.81 -6.53 9.54
C GLN A 297 25.78 -8.06 9.48
N GLU A 298 25.79 -8.73 10.63
CA GLU A 298 25.92 -10.19 10.74
C GLU A 298 24.69 -10.97 10.27
N SER A 299 23.63 -10.30 9.80
CA SER A 299 22.43 -10.96 9.34
C SER A 299 22.69 -11.74 8.04
N ASP A 300 22.71 -13.08 8.12
CA ASP A 300 22.81 -13.94 6.94
C ASP A 300 21.48 -13.97 6.18
N LEU A 301 21.53 -13.78 4.87
CA LEU A 301 20.37 -13.79 3.98
C LEU A 301 19.63 -15.13 4.02
N GLY A 302 20.39 -16.22 4.26
CA GLY A 302 19.85 -17.57 4.36
C GLY A 302 18.80 -17.72 5.46
N SER A 303 18.91 -16.93 6.54
CA SER A 303 17.92 -16.95 7.63
C SER A 303 16.54 -16.44 7.20
N PHE A 304 16.47 -15.59 6.18
CA PHE A 304 15.21 -14.98 5.69
C PHE A 304 14.58 -15.72 4.50
N LEU A 305 15.37 -16.46 3.72
CA LEU A 305 14.91 -17.09 2.48
C LEU A 305 14.43 -18.55 2.64
N ILE A 306 14.69 -19.22 3.77
CA ILE A 306 14.56 -20.69 3.88
C ILE A 306 13.61 -21.20 4.99
N PHE A 307 13.06 -20.37 5.89
CA PHE A 307 12.13 -20.84 6.94
C PHE A 307 10.71 -20.25 6.79
N PRO A 308 9.69 -21.10 6.58
CA PRO A 308 9.11 -21.85 7.70
C PRO A 308 8.70 -23.29 7.35
N LEU A 309 9.54 -24.07 6.65
CA LEU A 309 9.20 -25.46 6.27
C LEU A 309 9.93 -26.56 7.07
N GLY A 310 10.69 -26.22 8.12
CA GLY A 310 11.39 -27.27 8.88
C GLY A 310 12.06 -26.88 10.19
N ALA A 311 11.79 -25.70 10.76
CA ALA A 311 12.29 -25.40 12.12
C ALA A 311 11.27 -25.97 13.08
N ASN A 312 11.40 -27.27 13.34
CA ASN A 312 10.87 -27.81 14.58
C ASN A 312 11.51 -26.99 15.72
N ASP A 313 10.66 -26.33 16.50
CA ASP A 313 10.98 -25.95 17.88
C ASP A 313 12.26 -25.10 18.05
N PHE A 314 12.29 -23.90 17.46
CA PHE A 314 12.94 -22.81 18.17
C PHE A 314 12.01 -22.44 19.33
N GLU A 315 12.21 -23.08 20.49
CA GLU A 315 11.83 -22.43 21.75
C GLU A 315 12.48 -21.05 21.70
N PRO A 316 11.71 -19.95 21.68
CA PRO A 316 12.31 -18.63 21.77
C PRO A 316 13.18 -18.67 23.03
N PRO A 317 14.46 -18.23 22.97
CA PRO A 317 15.28 -18.16 24.17
C PRO A 317 14.44 -17.43 25.20
N ALA A 318 14.23 -18.05 26.36
CA ALA A 318 13.52 -17.43 27.45
C ALA A 318 14.19 -16.07 27.67
N PHE A 319 13.51 -15.01 27.24
CA PHE A 319 13.92 -13.66 27.55
C PHE A 319 13.70 -13.57 29.06
N ASP A 320 14.75 -13.87 29.83
CA ASP A 320 14.91 -13.46 31.22
C ASP A 320 15.00 -11.94 31.19
N LEU A 321 13.88 -11.29 30.90
CA LEU A 321 13.70 -9.89 31.19
C LEU A 321 13.84 -9.78 32.70
N PRO A 322 14.75 -8.95 33.22
CA PRO A 322 14.87 -8.70 34.63
C PRO A 322 13.65 -7.88 35.08
N PHE A 323 12.50 -8.53 35.22
CA PHE A 323 11.30 -8.01 35.88
C PHE A 323 11.51 -8.06 37.39
N GLY A 324 12.59 -7.43 37.85
CA GLY A 324 12.97 -7.27 39.25
C GLY A 324 13.03 -5.81 39.68
N ASP A 325 12.42 -4.89 38.93
CA ASP A 325 12.21 -3.52 39.41
C ASP A 325 10.77 -3.35 39.93
N PRO A 326 10.56 -3.37 41.26
CA PRO A 326 9.24 -3.20 41.89
C PRO A 326 8.66 -1.79 41.72
N HIS A 327 9.31 -0.88 40.99
CA HIS A 327 8.81 0.48 40.77
C HIS A 327 8.06 0.70 39.44
N LEU A 328 7.86 -0.34 38.63
CA LEU A 328 7.11 -0.27 37.36
C LEU A 328 5.68 -0.85 37.43
N ASP A 329 5.08 -0.92 38.61
CA ASP A 329 3.69 -1.40 38.85
C ASP A 329 2.58 -0.47 38.30
N HIS A 330 2.91 0.54 37.50
CA HIS A 330 1.92 1.49 36.97
C HIS A 330 1.72 1.47 35.45
N PHE A 331 2.44 0.64 34.71
CA PHE A 331 2.12 0.37 33.31
C PHE A 331 1.39 -0.97 33.20
N GLY A 332 0.06 -0.90 33.35
CA GLY A 332 -0.85 -2.03 33.19
C GLY A 332 -0.79 -2.63 31.79
N PHE A 333 0.07 -3.62 31.60
CA PHE A 333 -0.14 -4.65 30.61
C PHE A 333 -1.30 -5.52 31.10
N VAL A 334 -2.50 -5.20 30.61
CA VAL A 334 -3.66 -6.10 30.68
C VAL A 334 -3.35 -7.27 29.74
N LEU A 335 -2.57 -8.23 30.23
CA LEU A 335 -2.56 -9.58 29.69
C LEU A 335 -3.95 -10.14 29.93
N PHE A 336 -4.67 -10.41 28.83
CA PHE A 336 -5.92 -11.15 28.86
C PHE A 336 -5.66 -12.51 29.51
N LYS A 337 -6.03 -12.61 30.79
CA LYS A 337 -6.17 -13.89 31.48
C LYS A 337 -7.31 -14.63 30.78
N GLN A 338 -6.99 -15.74 30.15
CA GLN A 338 -7.97 -16.68 29.60
C GLN A 338 -8.61 -17.41 30.78
N ASP A 339 -9.88 -17.11 31.04
CA ASP A 339 -10.81 -18.02 31.72
C ASP A 339 -11.64 -18.77 30.67
#